data_AF-A0A964YK41-F1
#
_entry.id   AF-A0A964YK41-F1
#
_cell.length_a   1.000
_cell.length_b   1.000
_cell.length_c   1.000
_cell.angle_alpha   90.00
_cell.angle_beta   90.00
_cell.angle_gamma   90.00
#
_symmetry.space_group_name_H-M   'P 1'
#
loop_
_entity.id
_entity.type
_entity.pdbx_description
1 polymer ?
#
loop_
_entity_poly.entity_id
_entity_poly.type
_entity_poly.pdbx_seq_one_letter_code
_entity_poly.pdbx_strand_id
1 'polypeptide(L)'
;MKMKYWYHYGISVAILLLIGVFCLVYKSNPKEKYFQANDQRFNYIGRFDFSDSIAPKCWASGATIQFSFKGSSCSVLLEDANYLGPHNYVEIIVDGKYTQRIKLKGKSNRVVVAKGLVKNKVHTVKICKGTEAKIGFLAFKGAYCDALLASEKASKLIEFIGDSITCGTGSYLEESPCGSSDWYDQHSAYYSYGPSVCRKLQADWVLTSVSGYGLVRSCCGNTRTLLDVKDFTDLTFCSKKFKCKEEQLPDMECICLGQNDGLVPVEKLANAYIDLIQAEAKNKRTTNFLCIVSPMASDRLKQHLGAVMKEVSSFFSRQKELNVAVFQFSKRYSSGCDTHPTKHEHQLMAQELFPVVKSMLMDRKSL
;
A
#
# COMPACT_ATOMS: atom_id res chain seq x y z
N MET A 1 70.99 -67.52 -22.59
CA MET A 1 69.99 -67.93 -23.59
C MET A 1 69.34 -66.65 -24.15
N LYS A 2 69.64 -66.32 -25.43
CA LYS A 2 69.03 -65.32 -26.35
C LYS A 2 68.76 -63.90 -25.81
N MET A 3 69.63 -62.89 -26.04
CA MET A 3 69.71 -62.02 -27.25
C MET A 3 68.37 -61.52 -27.81
N LYS A 4 68.13 -60.19 -27.76
CA LYS A 4 68.03 -59.34 -28.96
C LYS A 4 68.09 -57.84 -28.63
N TYR A 5 69.03 -57.18 -29.31
CA TYR A 5 69.27 -55.73 -29.40
C TYR A 5 68.25 -55.03 -30.33
N TRP A 6 68.25 -53.70 -30.29
CA TRP A 6 68.33 -52.70 -31.40
C TRP A 6 67.67 -51.38 -30.89
N TYR A 7 68.42 -50.34 -30.49
CA TYR A 7 68.94 -49.20 -31.30
C TYR A 7 67.85 -48.56 -32.20
N HIS A 8 67.54 -47.24 -32.21
CA HIS A 8 68.45 -46.10 -32.39
C HIS A 8 67.65 -44.75 -32.48
N TYR A 9 68.32 -43.61 -32.19
CA TYR A 9 68.05 -42.20 -32.60
C TYR A 9 66.72 -41.52 -32.17
N GLY A 10 66.63 -40.24 -31.78
CA GLY A 10 67.54 -39.10 -31.72
C GLY A 10 66.70 -37.80 -31.65
N ILE A 11 67.37 -36.67 -31.37
CA ILE A 11 66.96 -35.26 -31.61
C ILE A 11 66.36 -34.46 -30.44
N SER A 12 67.27 -33.65 -29.90
CA SER A 12 67.25 -32.35 -29.23
C SER A 12 66.12 -31.33 -29.49
N VAL A 13 66.06 -30.39 -28.52
CA VAL A 13 65.69 -28.96 -28.59
C VAL A 13 64.34 -28.56 -27.98
N ALA A 14 64.47 -27.83 -26.85
CA ALA A 14 63.71 -26.70 -26.29
C ALA A 14 62.25 -26.48 -26.72
N ILE A 15 61.39 -26.10 -25.75
CA ILE A 15 60.53 -24.89 -25.84
C ILE A 15 59.63 -24.72 -24.57
N LEU A 16 59.82 -23.56 -23.93
CA LEU A 16 58.85 -22.68 -23.26
C LEU A 16 58.02 -23.15 -22.05
N LEU A 17 58.40 -22.59 -20.90
CA LEU A 17 57.55 -21.92 -19.91
C LEU A 17 56.12 -21.63 -20.40
N LEU A 18 55.15 -22.39 -19.88
CA LEU A 18 53.75 -21.98 -19.81
C LEU A 18 53.34 -21.91 -18.34
N ILE A 19 53.79 -20.84 -17.66
CA ILE A 19 53.06 -20.32 -16.50
C ILE A 19 51.78 -19.73 -17.08
N GLY A 20 50.73 -20.54 -17.13
CA GLY A 20 49.39 -20.08 -17.42
C GLY A 20 48.98 -19.10 -16.33
N VAL A 21 49.14 -17.81 -16.61
CA VAL A 21 48.44 -16.76 -15.88
C VAL A 21 46.95 -16.96 -16.19
N PHE A 22 46.30 -17.79 -15.39
CA PHE A 22 44.85 -17.75 -15.25
C PHE A 22 44.53 -16.41 -14.58
N CYS A 23 44.44 -15.35 -15.40
CA CYS A 23 43.69 -14.17 -15.04
C CYS A 23 42.24 -14.62 -14.91
N LEU A 24 41.90 -15.12 -13.72
CA LEU A 24 40.54 -15.04 -13.19
C LEU A 24 40.19 -13.56 -13.23
N VAL A 25 39.58 -13.14 -14.34
CA VAL A 25 38.78 -11.93 -14.35
C VAL A 25 37.61 -12.24 -13.42
N TYR A 26 37.84 -12.00 -12.13
CA TYR A 26 36.77 -11.77 -11.18
C TYR A 26 36.03 -10.57 -11.77
N LYS A 27 34.96 -10.82 -12.53
CA LYS A 27 33.95 -9.81 -12.79
C LYS A 27 33.44 -9.45 -11.40
N SER A 28 34.01 -8.40 -10.82
CA SER A 28 33.41 -7.75 -9.68
C SER A 28 32.00 -7.40 -10.15
N ASN A 29 31.00 -8.07 -9.57
CA ASN A 29 29.65 -7.56 -9.68
C ASN A 29 29.74 -6.11 -9.23
N PRO A 30 29.32 -5.12 -10.05
CA PRO A 30 29.35 -3.74 -9.62
C PRO A 30 28.66 -3.69 -8.25
N LYS A 31 29.38 -3.21 -7.25
CA LYS A 31 28.84 -3.09 -5.89
C LYS A 31 27.61 -2.21 -5.99
N GLU A 32 26.45 -2.76 -5.63
CA GLU A 32 25.20 -2.00 -5.53
C GLU A 32 25.47 -0.74 -4.70
N LYS A 33 25.04 0.43 -5.18
CA LYS A 33 25.17 1.69 -4.46
C LYS A 33 24.00 1.83 -3.48
N TYR A 34 24.28 2.33 -2.29
CA TYR A 34 23.24 2.66 -1.32
C TYR A 34 22.75 4.10 -1.52
N PHE A 35 21.43 4.25 -1.60
CA PHE A 35 20.74 5.53 -1.64
C PHE A 35 19.85 5.63 -0.41
N GLN A 36 20.09 6.65 0.42
CA GLN A 36 19.42 6.86 1.70
C GLN A 36 18.02 7.43 1.51
N ALA A 37 17.11 7.16 2.44
CA ALA A 37 15.69 7.52 2.33
C ALA A 37 15.39 9.02 2.07
N ASN A 38 16.26 9.94 2.49
CA ASN A 38 16.09 11.38 2.21
C ASN A 38 16.46 11.79 0.77
N ASP A 39 16.89 10.85 -0.08
CA ASP A 39 17.11 11.12 -1.50
C ASP A 39 15.81 11.54 -2.19
N GLN A 40 15.84 12.67 -2.89
CA GLN A 40 14.66 13.30 -3.49
C GLN A 40 14.04 12.49 -4.65
N ARG A 41 14.73 11.46 -5.13
CA ARG A 41 14.21 10.54 -6.16
C ARG A 41 13.23 9.52 -5.59
N PHE A 42 13.17 9.33 -4.27
CA PHE A 42 12.14 8.54 -3.63
C PHE A 42 10.83 9.33 -3.55
N ASN A 43 9.76 8.73 -4.06
CA ASN A 43 8.41 9.25 -3.93
C ASN A 43 7.69 8.52 -2.79
N TYR A 44 7.11 9.28 -1.87
CA TYR A 44 6.38 8.76 -0.71
C TYR A 44 4.90 9.12 -0.84
N ILE A 45 4.06 8.10 -0.99
CA ILE A 45 2.62 8.23 -1.21
C ILE A 45 1.89 7.80 0.05
N GLY A 46 1.05 8.68 0.58
CA GLY A 46 0.38 8.51 1.88
C GLY A 46 1.04 9.30 2.99
N ARG A 47 0.77 8.90 4.23
CA ARG A 47 1.10 9.67 5.43
C ARG A 47 2.42 9.18 6.04
N PHE A 48 3.47 9.98 5.84
CA PHE A 48 4.81 9.70 6.36
C PHE A 48 5.23 10.75 7.37
N ASP A 49 5.92 10.31 8.43
CA ASP A 49 6.62 11.17 9.36
C ASP A 49 8.10 11.26 8.97
N PHE A 50 8.53 12.47 8.61
CA PHE A 50 9.91 12.80 8.23
C PHE A 50 10.69 13.49 9.37
N SER A 51 10.27 13.37 10.64
CA SER A 51 11.06 13.86 11.79
C SER A 51 12.48 13.32 11.78
N ASP A 52 12.63 12.04 11.41
CA ASP A 52 13.90 11.45 11.00
C ASP A 52 13.88 11.31 9.46
N SER A 53 14.56 12.21 8.77
CA SER A 53 14.57 12.24 7.30
C SER A 53 15.26 11.02 6.69
N ILE A 54 16.13 10.33 7.44
CA ILE A 54 16.85 9.15 6.98
C ILE A 54 16.14 7.84 7.34
N ALA A 55 14.99 7.94 8.00
CA ALA A 55 14.14 6.83 8.40
C ALA A 55 12.65 7.22 8.41
N PRO A 56 12.09 7.77 7.33
CA PRO A 56 10.69 8.16 7.29
C PRO A 56 9.78 7.00 7.66
N LYS A 57 8.83 7.26 8.57
CA LYS A 57 7.93 6.24 9.15
C LYS A 57 6.52 6.41 8.64
N CYS A 58 5.82 5.30 8.39
CA CYS A 58 4.39 5.29 8.09
C CYS A 58 3.68 4.18 8.87
N TRP A 59 2.46 4.47 9.34
CA TRP A 59 1.61 3.50 10.06
C TRP A 59 0.46 3.01 9.18
N ALA A 60 -0.19 3.94 8.46
CA ALA A 60 -1.35 3.63 7.64
C ALA A 60 -1.08 2.48 6.64
N SER A 61 -2.05 1.58 6.51
CA SER A 61 -2.09 0.60 5.43
C SER A 61 -2.02 1.30 4.07
N GLY A 62 -1.45 0.65 3.07
CA GLY A 62 -1.38 1.17 1.71
C GLY A 62 -0.33 2.27 1.49
N ALA A 63 0.33 2.76 2.55
CA ALA A 63 1.44 3.70 2.42
C ALA A 63 2.51 3.12 1.49
N THR A 64 2.93 3.90 0.50
CA THR A 64 3.73 3.41 -0.62
C THR A 64 5.02 4.20 -0.79
N ILE A 65 6.15 3.50 -0.95
CA ILE A 65 7.41 4.08 -1.45
C ILE A 65 7.57 3.68 -2.92
N GLN A 66 7.84 4.65 -3.78
CA GLN A 66 8.02 4.45 -5.22
C GLN A 66 9.31 5.10 -5.71
N PHE A 67 10.02 4.42 -6.60
CA PHE A 67 11.18 4.94 -7.30
C PHE A 67 11.47 4.13 -8.57
N SER A 68 12.43 4.59 -9.36
CA SER A 68 12.96 3.86 -10.50
C SER A 68 14.44 3.54 -10.29
N PHE A 69 14.94 2.47 -10.88
CA PHE A 69 16.37 2.19 -10.92
C PHE A 69 16.79 1.66 -12.28
N LYS A 70 18.04 1.93 -12.67
CA LYS A 70 18.67 1.26 -13.81
C LYS A 70 19.62 0.20 -13.26
N GLY A 71 19.46 -1.06 -13.64
CA GLY A 71 20.27 -2.17 -13.13
C GLY A 71 19.55 -3.52 -13.20
N SER A 72 20.24 -4.59 -12.79
CA SER A 72 19.69 -5.96 -12.81
C SER A 72 19.05 -6.42 -11.49
N SER A 73 19.28 -5.69 -10.41
CA SER A 73 18.75 -6.00 -9.08
C SER A 73 18.49 -4.74 -8.27
N CYS A 74 17.58 -4.87 -7.30
CA CYS A 74 17.37 -3.86 -6.28
C CYS A 74 16.98 -4.55 -4.97
N SER A 75 17.54 -4.07 -3.86
CA SER A 75 17.07 -4.39 -2.51
C SER A 75 16.80 -3.12 -1.72
N VAL A 76 15.98 -3.19 -0.69
CA VAL A 76 15.66 -2.07 0.19
C VAL A 76 15.93 -2.41 1.63
N LEU A 77 16.18 -1.40 2.45
CA LEU A 77 16.32 -1.54 3.89
C LEU A 77 15.06 -0.99 4.57
N LEU A 78 14.37 -1.88 5.28
CA LEU A 78 13.10 -1.60 5.97
C LEU A 78 13.25 -1.91 7.45
N GLU A 79 12.75 -1.03 8.31
CA GLU A 79 12.62 -1.28 9.74
C GLU A 79 11.16 -1.54 10.11
N ASP A 80 10.97 -2.54 10.96
CA ASP A 80 9.68 -2.85 11.58
C ASP A 80 9.66 -2.25 12.99
N ALA A 81 8.52 -1.67 13.38
CA ALA A 81 8.30 -1.18 14.75
C ALA A 81 8.51 -2.28 15.81
N ASN A 82 8.23 -3.53 15.45
CA ASN A 82 8.39 -4.72 16.26
C ASN A 82 7.60 -4.68 17.59
N TYR A 83 6.44 -4.00 17.60
CA TYR A 83 5.62 -3.83 18.81
C TYR A 83 4.98 -5.12 19.29
N LEU A 84 4.60 -5.99 18.36
CA LEU A 84 3.96 -7.28 18.65
C LEU A 84 4.86 -8.46 18.25
N GLY A 85 6.14 -8.20 17.95
CA GLY A 85 6.98 -9.00 17.07
C GLY A 85 7.06 -8.41 15.65
N PRO A 86 7.91 -8.95 14.76
CA PRO A 86 8.07 -8.43 13.41
C PRO A 86 6.94 -8.98 12.52
N HIS A 87 6.00 -8.10 12.17
CA HIS A 87 4.72 -8.51 11.58
C HIS A 87 4.24 -7.64 10.43
N ASN A 88 4.92 -6.54 10.09
CA ASN A 88 4.52 -5.80 8.91
C ASN A 88 4.73 -6.64 7.65
N TYR A 89 3.74 -6.60 6.78
CA TYR A 89 3.86 -7.12 5.44
C TYR A 89 4.06 -5.97 4.46
N VAL A 90 4.86 -6.22 3.43
CA VAL A 90 4.97 -5.34 2.27
C VAL A 90 4.64 -6.08 0.99
N GLU A 91 3.92 -5.41 0.09
CA GLU A 91 3.68 -5.89 -1.27
C GLU A 91 4.63 -5.19 -2.24
N ILE A 92 5.30 -5.98 -3.09
CA ILE A 92 6.32 -5.51 -4.01
C ILE A 92 5.79 -5.58 -5.45
N ILE A 93 5.92 -4.46 -6.15
CA ILE A 93 5.50 -4.30 -7.54
C ILE A 93 6.71 -3.82 -8.33
N VAL A 94 7.03 -4.52 -9.42
CA VAL A 94 8.13 -4.18 -10.34
C VAL A 94 7.58 -4.05 -11.74
N ASP A 95 7.87 -2.94 -12.42
CA ASP A 95 7.39 -2.67 -13.78
C ASP A 95 5.86 -2.81 -13.93
N GLY A 96 5.13 -2.31 -12.94
CA GLY A 96 3.67 -2.39 -12.87
C GLY A 96 3.11 -3.79 -12.58
N LYS A 97 3.96 -4.82 -12.41
CA LYS A 97 3.55 -6.19 -12.12
C LYS A 97 3.75 -6.51 -10.65
N TYR A 98 2.72 -7.04 -10.01
CA TYR A 98 2.85 -7.59 -8.66
C TYR A 98 3.85 -8.76 -8.69
N THR A 99 4.80 -8.76 -7.75
CA THR A 99 5.88 -9.76 -7.73
C THR A 99 5.80 -10.66 -6.50
N GLN A 100 5.66 -10.09 -5.31
CA GLN A 100 5.70 -10.83 -4.05
C GLN A 100 5.10 -10.03 -2.89
N ARG A 101 4.67 -10.75 -1.87
CA ARG A 101 4.34 -10.25 -0.53
C ARG A 101 5.38 -10.79 0.45
N ILE A 102 5.81 -9.94 1.39
CA ILE A 102 6.94 -10.26 2.29
C ILE A 102 6.58 -9.88 3.71
N LYS A 103 6.57 -10.86 4.63
CA LYS A 103 6.57 -10.63 6.08
C LYS A 103 7.97 -10.17 6.50
N LEU A 104 8.07 -9.03 7.18
CA LEU A 104 9.32 -8.62 7.82
C LEU A 104 9.63 -9.57 8.99
N LYS A 105 10.91 -9.89 9.20
CA LYS A 105 11.35 -10.93 10.14
C LYS A 105 12.13 -10.40 11.34
N GLY A 106 12.46 -9.11 11.35
CA GLY A 106 13.13 -8.48 12.47
C GLY A 106 12.95 -6.98 12.46
N LYS A 107 13.63 -6.30 13.40
CA LYS A 107 13.62 -4.83 13.47
C LYS A 107 14.24 -4.18 12.24
N SER A 108 15.22 -4.81 11.59
CA SER A 108 15.87 -4.32 10.37
C SER A 108 15.94 -5.43 9.32
N ASN A 109 15.52 -5.12 8.10
CA ASN A 109 15.29 -6.11 7.05
C ASN A 109 15.87 -5.59 5.73
N ARG A 110 16.85 -6.30 5.16
CA ARG A 110 17.23 -6.11 3.76
C ARG A 110 16.36 -6.99 2.87
N VAL A 111 15.49 -6.36 2.11
CA VAL A 111 14.46 -7.02 1.29
C VAL A 111 14.86 -6.93 -0.17
N VAL A 112 15.03 -8.08 -0.84
CA VAL A 112 15.29 -8.12 -2.29
C VAL A 112 13.98 -7.90 -3.04
N VAL A 113 13.83 -6.73 -3.66
CA VAL A 113 12.61 -6.34 -4.37
C VAL A 113 12.66 -6.72 -5.85
N ALA A 114 13.85 -6.80 -6.44
CA ALA A 114 14.06 -7.21 -7.82
C ALA A 114 15.40 -7.94 -7.99
N LYS A 115 15.43 -8.98 -8.83
CA LYS A 115 16.66 -9.70 -9.20
C LYS A 115 16.55 -10.28 -10.61
N GLY A 116 17.69 -10.49 -11.27
CA GLY A 116 17.74 -11.12 -12.59
C GLY A 116 17.12 -10.30 -13.72
N LEU A 117 17.05 -8.97 -13.57
CA LEU A 117 16.52 -8.07 -14.59
C LEU A 117 17.60 -7.66 -15.61
N VAL A 118 17.17 -7.02 -16.70
CA VAL A 118 18.07 -6.58 -17.78
C VAL A 118 18.89 -5.37 -17.32
N LYS A 119 20.19 -5.57 -17.11
CA LYS A 119 21.11 -4.58 -16.52
C LYS A 119 21.00 -3.13 -17.04
N ASN A 120 20.80 -2.96 -18.35
CA ASN A 120 20.79 -1.64 -18.98
C ASN A 120 19.40 -1.01 -19.11
N LYS A 121 18.36 -1.63 -18.56
CA LYS A 121 17.00 -1.10 -18.56
C LYS A 121 16.69 -0.36 -17.27
N VAL A 122 15.76 0.59 -17.38
CA VAL A 122 15.13 1.25 -16.23
C VAL A 122 13.95 0.40 -15.80
N HIS A 123 13.84 0.19 -14.49
CA HIS A 123 12.79 -0.57 -13.84
C HIS A 123 12.12 0.31 -12.79
N THR A 124 10.81 0.17 -12.64
CA THR A 124 10.04 0.87 -11.59
C THR A 124 9.80 -0.07 -10.42
N VAL A 125 9.84 0.46 -9.20
CA VAL A 125 9.56 -0.27 -7.97
C VAL A 125 8.49 0.49 -7.18
N LYS A 126 7.44 -0.21 -6.75
CA LYS A 126 6.54 0.24 -5.67
C LYS A 126 6.58 -0.76 -4.53
N ILE A 127 6.68 -0.24 -3.31
CA ILE A 127 6.62 -1.00 -2.06
C ILE A 127 5.42 -0.46 -1.29
N CYS A 128 4.38 -1.27 -1.18
CA CYS A 128 3.16 -0.93 -0.45
C CYS A 128 3.19 -1.61 0.93
N LYS A 129 2.87 -0.87 1.99
CA LYS A 129 2.64 -1.45 3.32
C LYS A 129 1.30 -2.19 3.32
N GLY A 130 1.31 -3.50 3.51
CA GLY A 130 0.12 -4.35 3.44
C GLY A 130 -0.69 -4.37 4.74
N THR A 131 -0.03 -4.21 5.89
CA THR A 131 -0.63 -4.23 7.23
C THR A 131 -1.14 -2.86 7.67
N GLU A 132 -2.13 -2.83 8.57
CA GLU A 132 -2.74 -1.60 9.07
C GLU A 132 -1.92 -0.89 10.18
N ALA A 133 -2.40 0.28 10.61
CA ALA A 133 -1.73 1.13 11.60
C ALA A 133 -1.53 0.48 12.98
N LYS A 134 -2.45 -0.38 13.41
CA LYS A 134 -2.37 -1.07 14.70
C LYS A 134 -1.20 -2.05 14.80
N ILE A 135 -0.65 -2.49 13.67
CA ILE A 135 0.50 -3.42 13.62
C ILE A 135 1.82 -2.69 13.89
N GLY A 136 1.81 -1.35 13.79
CA GLY A 136 2.97 -0.50 13.99
C GLY A 136 3.50 0.09 12.68
N PHE A 137 4.55 0.89 12.81
CA PHE A 137 5.16 1.55 11.67
C PHE A 137 6.03 0.64 10.82
N LEU A 138 6.14 1.03 9.56
CA LEU A 138 7.23 0.68 8.66
C LEU A 138 8.14 1.91 8.52
N ALA A 139 9.45 1.75 8.67
CA ALA A 139 10.41 2.80 8.33
C ALA A 139 11.23 2.40 7.10
N PHE A 140 11.33 3.30 6.12
CA PHE A 140 12.18 3.09 4.96
C PHE A 140 13.53 3.76 5.19
N LYS A 141 14.62 3.01 5.05
CA LYS A 141 15.99 3.53 5.29
C LYS A 141 16.72 3.86 4.00
N GLY A 142 16.38 3.16 2.91
CA GLY A 142 16.99 3.39 1.60
C GLY A 142 16.92 2.17 0.69
N ALA A 143 17.56 2.28 -0.47
CA ALA A 143 17.65 1.24 -1.49
C ALA A 143 19.10 0.99 -1.91
N TYR A 144 19.41 -0.26 -2.24
CA TYR A 144 20.62 -0.70 -2.91
C TYR A 144 20.30 -0.99 -4.38
N CYS A 145 20.93 -0.28 -5.31
CA CYS A 145 20.82 -0.51 -6.75
C CYS A 145 22.00 0.13 -7.50
N ASP A 146 22.15 -0.16 -8.81
CA ASP A 146 23.27 0.40 -9.59
C ASP A 146 23.11 1.93 -9.80
N ALA A 147 21.90 2.39 -10.12
CA ALA A 147 21.57 3.80 -10.29
C ALA A 147 20.10 4.09 -9.95
N LEU A 148 19.87 4.95 -8.95
CA LEU A 148 18.54 5.45 -8.58
C LEU A 148 18.06 6.55 -9.54
N LEU A 149 16.79 6.50 -9.90
CA LEU A 149 16.11 7.47 -10.76
C LEU A 149 14.76 7.84 -10.11
N ALA A 150 14.30 9.05 -10.38
CA ALA A 150 12.93 9.42 -10.02
C ALA A 150 11.93 8.59 -10.84
N SER A 151 10.79 8.30 -10.25
CA SER A 151 9.65 7.70 -10.95
C SER A 151 8.60 8.75 -11.28
N GLU A 152 7.80 8.47 -12.31
CA GLU A 152 6.60 9.27 -12.59
C GLU A 152 5.61 9.19 -11.42
N LYS A 153 5.08 10.34 -11.03
CA LYS A 153 4.01 10.47 -10.04
C LYS A 153 2.67 10.35 -10.74
N ALA A 154 1.68 9.74 -10.10
CA ALA A 154 0.33 9.78 -10.62
C ALA A 154 -0.18 11.23 -10.65
N SER A 155 -0.99 11.57 -11.65
CA SER A 155 -1.63 12.89 -11.74
C SER A 155 -2.88 13.02 -10.86
N LYS A 156 -3.33 11.90 -10.29
CA LYS A 156 -4.54 11.80 -9.49
C LYS A 156 -4.28 11.07 -8.19
N LEU A 157 -4.88 11.55 -7.10
CA LEU A 157 -4.83 10.97 -5.77
C LEU A 157 -6.24 10.81 -5.21
N ILE A 158 -6.57 9.61 -4.72
CA ILE A 158 -7.85 9.34 -4.06
C ILE A 158 -7.60 8.92 -2.61
N GLU A 159 -8.26 9.57 -1.66
CA GLU A 159 -8.23 9.14 -0.27
C GLU A 159 -9.43 8.25 0.06
N PHE A 160 -9.17 7.09 0.66
CA PHE A 160 -10.20 6.20 1.17
C PHE A 160 -10.22 6.28 2.69
N ILE A 161 -11.31 6.83 3.22
CA ILE A 161 -11.57 6.96 4.66
C ILE A 161 -12.45 5.78 5.07
N GLY A 162 -12.04 4.98 6.04
CA GLY A 162 -12.81 3.80 6.40
C GLY A 162 -12.30 3.00 7.58
N ASP A 163 -12.67 1.73 7.62
CA ASP A 163 -12.37 0.80 8.70
C ASP A 163 -11.54 -0.41 8.21
N SER A 164 -11.74 -1.58 8.82
CA SER A 164 -11.05 -2.83 8.50
C SER A 164 -11.20 -3.25 7.05
N ILE A 165 -12.32 -2.94 6.40
CA ILE A 165 -12.58 -3.24 5.00
C ILE A 165 -11.60 -2.45 4.11
N THR A 166 -11.43 -1.15 4.41
CA THR A 166 -10.50 -0.29 3.67
C THR A 166 -9.05 -0.70 3.92
N CYS A 167 -8.72 -1.16 5.14
CA CYS A 167 -7.40 -1.74 5.46
C CYS A 167 -7.05 -3.01 4.66
N GLY A 168 -8.03 -3.71 4.08
CA GLY A 168 -7.81 -5.01 3.44
C GLY A 168 -7.62 -6.16 4.44
N THR A 169 -8.22 -6.02 5.62
CA THR A 169 -8.21 -6.99 6.71
C THR A 169 -8.77 -8.35 6.27
N GLY A 170 -8.15 -9.44 6.71
CA GLY A 170 -8.71 -10.79 6.53
C GLY A 170 -8.88 -11.26 5.08
N SER A 171 -8.24 -10.58 4.12
CA SER A 171 -8.52 -10.74 2.69
C SER A 171 -7.60 -11.71 1.96
N TYR A 172 -6.34 -11.85 2.40
CA TYR A 172 -5.29 -12.59 1.70
C TYR A 172 -5.15 -14.02 2.25
N LEU A 173 -6.02 -14.92 1.78
CA LEU A 173 -6.13 -16.28 2.29
C LEU A 173 -5.15 -17.27 1.64
N GLU A 174 -4.51 -16.89 0.52
CA GLU A 174 -3.67 -17.80 -0.26
C GLU A 174 -2.38 -18.22 0.46
N GLU A 175 -1.87 -17.36 1.36
CA GLU A 175 -0.69 -17.65 2.19
C GLU A 175 -1.07 -18.14 3.60
N SER A 176 -2.18 -17.64 4.14
CA SER A 176 -2.62 -17.90 5.50
C SER A 176 -4.14 -18.07 5.54
N PRO A 177 -4.66 -19.30 5.56
CA PRO A 177 -6.07 -19.55 5.82
C PRO A 177 -6.57 -18.91 7.13
N CYS A 178 -7.88 -18.76 7.27
CA CYS A 178 -8.45 -18.22 8.51
C CYS A 178 -8.19 -19.16 9.69
N GLY A 179 -7.75 -18.60 10.81
CA GLY A 179 -7.45 -19.34 12.04
C GLY A 179 -6.14 -20.14 12.03
N SER A 180 -5.35 -20.10 10.95
CA SER A 180 -4.07 -20.83 10.90
C SER A 180 -2.85 -20.02 11.34
N SER A 181 -3.03 -18.73 11.62
CA SER A 181 -1.94 -17.80 11.90
C SER A 181 -2.45 -16.58 12.68
N ASP A 182 -1.55 -15.65 12.99
CA ASP A 182 -1.93 -14.43 13.68
C ASP A 182 -2.88 -13.58 12.82
N TRP A 183 -3.79 -12.85 13.48
CA TRP A 183 -4.89 -12.13 12.83
C TRP A 183 -4.47 -11.18 11.69
N TYR A 184 -3.26 -10.62 11.78
CA TYR A 184 -2.74 -9.66 10.81
C TYR A 184 -2.10 -10.29 9.57
N ASP A 185 -1.88 -11.61 9.57
CA ASP A 185 -1.19 -12.30 8.48
C ASP A 185 -2.00 -12.34 7.19
N GLN A 186 -3.33 -12.15 7.27
CA GLN A 186 -4.24 -12.10 6.12
C GLN A 186 -4.49 -10.69 5.59
N HIS A 187 -3.81 -9.67 6.12
CA HIS A 187 -4.02 -8.27 5.70
C HIS A 187 -3.30 -8.00 4.37
N SER A 188 -4.02 -7.39 3.42
CA SER A 188 -3.42 -6.85 2.21
C SER A 188 -4.10 -5.56 1.76
N ALA A 189 -3.49 -4.44 2.13
CA ALA A 189 -3.89 -3.13 1.65
C ALA A 189 -3.80 -3.03 0.12
N TYR A 190 -2.77 -3.61 -0.51
CA TYR A 190 -2.63 -3.56 -1.96
C TYR A 190 -3.84 -4.16 -2.68
N TYR A 191 -4.41 -5.25 -2.16
CA TYR A 191 -5.58 -5.88 -2.76
C TYR A 191 -6.92 -5.36 -2.24
N SER A 192 -6.94 -4.42 -1.29
CA SER A 192 -8.20 -3.81 -0.85
C SER A 192 -8.86 -3.02 -2.00
N TYR A 193 -10.17 -2.78 -1.88
CA TYR A 193 -10.98 -2.29 -3.00
C TYR A 193 -10.52 -0.92 -3.50
N GLY A 194 -10.11 -0.02 -2.59
CA GLY A 194 -9.69 1.34 -2.93
C GLY A 194 -8.44 1.38 -3.80
N PRO A 195 -7.30 0.84 -3.32
CA PRO A 195 -6.08 0.70 -4.13
C PRO A 195 -6.33 -0.07 -5.43
N SER A 196 -7.23 -1.07 -5.42
CA SER A 196 -7.60 -1.83 -6.63
C SER A 196 -8.32 -0.96 -7.68
N VAL A 197 -9.16 -0.01 -7.27
CA VAL A 197 -9.74 1.00 -8.17
C VAL A 197 -8.66 1.96 -8.68
N CYS A 198 -7.80 2.48 -7.79
CA CYS A 198 -6.73 3.40 -8.16
C CYS A 198 -5.77 2.82 -9.20
N ARG A 199 -5.40 1.53 -9.09
CA ARG A 199 -4.57 0.86 -10.09
C ARG A 199 -5.21 0.84 -11.48
N LYS A 200 -6.52 0.66 -11.58
CA LYS A 200 -7.23 0.73 -12.88
C LYS A 200 -7.27 2.14 -13.45
N LEU A 201 -7.26 3.16 -12.59
CA LEU A 201 -7.27 4.58 -12.96
C LEU A 201 -5.88 5.16 -13.19
N GLN A 202 -4.82 4.41 -12.89
CA GLN A 202 -3.45 4.94 -12.80
C GLN A 202 -3.35 6.13 -11.82
N ALA A 203 -4.15 6.10 -10.76
CA ALA A 203 -4.13 7.05 -9.66
C ALA A 203 -3.32 6.50 -8.50
N ASP A 204 -2.79 7.39 -7.67
CA ASP A 204 -2.27 7.07 -6.35
C ASP A 204 -3.40 7.02 -5.32
N TRP A 205 -3.11 6.49 -4.13
CA TRP A 205 -4.10 6.36 -3.06
C TRP A 205 -3.54 6.74 -1.69
N VAL A 206 -4.44 7.16 -0.80
CA VAL A 206 -4.19 7.24 0.65
C VAL A 206 -5.27 6.45 1.35
N LEU A 207 -4.90 5.62 2.33
CA LEU A 207 -5.88 4.97 3.20
C LEU A 207 -5.82 5.62 4.58
N THR A 208 -6.95 6.18 4.99
CA THR A 208 -7.18 6.71 6.33
C THR A 208 -8.17 5.79 7.01
N SER A 209 -7.65 4.64 7.46
CA SER A 209 -8.48 3.55 7.95
C SER A 209 -7.84 2.80 9.11
N VAL A 210 -8.68 2.36 10.04
CA VAL A 210 -8.27 1.59 11.22
C VAL A 210 -9.36 0.55 11.52
N SER A 211 -8.96 -0.70 11.75
CA SER A 211 -9.92 -1.77 12.00
C SER A 211 -10.73 -1.54 13.27
N GLY A 212 -12.04 -1.73 13.15
CA GLY A 212 -13.02 -1.57 14.22
C GLY A 212 -13.44 -0.14 14.53
N TYR A 213 -12.87 0.86 13.85
CA TYR A 213 -13.25 2.26 14.05
C TYR A 213 -14.53 2.58 13.28
N GLY A 214 -15.42 3.34 13.90
CA GLY A 214 -16.57 3.97 13.23
C GLY A 214 -16.47 5.49 13.26
N LEU A 215 -17.55 6.15 12.84
CA LEU A 215 -17.62 7.62 12.77
C LEU A 215 -18.14 8.24 14.06
N VAL A 216 -19.16 7.63 14.66
CA VAL A 216 -19.84 8.04 15.90
C VAL A 216 -19.44 7.15 17.07
N ARG A 217 -19.24 5.85 16.81
CA ARG A 217 -18.73 4.89 17.80
C ARG A 217 -17.96 3.78 17.12
N SER A 218 -17.16 3.05 17.91
CA SER A 218 -16.33 1.96 17.41
C SER A 218 -16.72 0.62 18.04
N CYS A 219 -16.32 -0.49 17.41
CA CYS A 219 -16.55 -1.83 17.91
C CYS A 219 -15.35 -2.34 18.71
N CYS A 220 -15.42 -3.61 19.14
CA CYS A 220 -14.24 -4.42 19.39
C CYS A 220 -13.34 -3.84 20.52
N GLY A 221 -13.97 -3.20 21.51
CA GLY A 221 -13.31 -2.58 22.65
C GLY A 221 -12.62 -1.25 22.37
N ASN A 222 -12.71 -0.70 21.15
CA ASN A 222 -12.10 0.59 20.84
C ASN A 222 -12.90 1.74 21.45
N THR A 223 -12.21 2.62 22.18
CA THR A 223 -12.81 3.81 22.82
C THR A 223 -12.73 5.07 21.96
N ARG A 224 -11.94 5.04 20.88
CA ARG A 224 -11.79 6.12 19.89
C ARG A 224 -12.53 5.80 18.61
N THR A 225 -12.98 6.83 17.92
CA THR A 225 -13.52 6.83 16.56
C THR A 225 -12.43 7.16 15.53
N LEU A 226 -12.76 7.06 14.25
CA LEU A 226 -11.83 7.52 13.20
C LEU A 226 -11.58 9.03 13.28
N LEU A 227 -12.57 9.83 13.69
CA LEU A 227 -12.42 11.28 13.82
C LEU A 227 -11.33 11.66 14.83
N ASP A 228 -11.14 10.87 15.87
CA ASP A 228 -10.12 11.11 16.91
C ASP A 228 -8.69 10.93 16.40
N VAL A 229 -8.49 10.20 15.30
CA VAL A 229 -7.16 9.79 14.82
C VAL A 229 -6.84 10.23 13.39
N LYS A 230 -7.85 10.58 12.58
CA LYS A 230 -7.70 10.84 11.14
C LYS A 230 -6.81 12.04 10.80
N ASP A 231 -6.41 12.87 11.75
CA ASP A 231 -5.53 14.01 11.52
C ASP A 231 -4.06 13.71 11.87
N PHE A 232 -3.74 12.45 12.20
CA PHE A 232 -2.41 12.01 12.60
C PHE A 232 -1.73 11.15 11.54
N THR A 233 -0.40 11.15 11.57
CA THR A 233 0.42 10.23 10.75
C THR A 233 0.38 8.81 11.33
N ASP A 234 0.44 8.72 12.67
CA ASP A 234 0.23 7.52 13.45
C ASP A 234 -1.25 7.47 13.88
N LEU A 235 -2.03 6.63 13.20
CA LEU A 235 -3.46 6.48 13.45
C LEU A 235 -3.78 5.64 14.70
N THR A 236 -2.75 5.16 15.42
CA THR A 236 -2.89 4.35 16.62
C THR A 236 -2.65 5.22 17.86
N PHE A 237 -1.42 5.73 18.01
CA PHE A 237 -1.03 6.49 19.20
C PHE A 237 -1.17 8.01 19.05
N CYS A 238 -1.49 8.49 17.85
CA CYS A 238 -1.66 9.92 17.56
C CYS A 238 -0.43 10.74 17.96
N SER A 239 0.77 10.20 17.72
CA SER A 239 2.03 10.79 18.17
C SER A 239 2.37 12.11 17.46
N LYS A 240 1.93 12.28 16.20
CA LYS A 240 2.18 13.49 15.42
C LYS A 240 1.06 13.77 14.42
N LYS A 241 0.58 15.01 14.39
CA LYS A 241 -0.38 15.46 13.38
C LYS A 241 0.23 15.36 11.98
N PHE A 242 -0.54 14.82 11.05
CA PHE A 242 -0.17 14.79 9.65
C PHE A 242 -0.30 16.19 9.07
N LYS A 243 0.81 16.74 8.58
CA LYS A 243 0.82 18.01 7.86
C LYS A 243 0.68 17.71 6.37
N CYS A 244 -0.55 17.73 5.89
CA CYS A 244 -0.81 17.54 4.47
C CYS A 244 -0.18 18.67 3.66
N LYS A 245 0.65 18.32 2.67
CA LYS A 245 1.16 19.29 1.70
C LYS A 245 0.18 19.41 0.53
N GLU A 246 0.31 20.48 -0.25
CA GLU A 246 -0.58 20.76 -1.38
C GLU A 246 -0.53 19.63 -2.43
N GLU A 247 0.65 19.07 -2.69
CA GLU A 247 0.84 17.93 -3.59
C GLU A 247 0.30 16.59 -3.06
N GLN A 248 -0.21 16.57 -1.83
CA GLN A 248 -0.81 15.40 -1.17
C GLN A 248 -2.31 15.55 -0.96
N LEU A 249 -2.92 16.62 -1.48
CA LEU A 249 -4.37 16.83 -1.44
C LEU A 249 -5.07 15.83 -2.38
N PRO A 250 -6.10 15.10 -1.92
CA PRO A 250 -6.82 14.18 -2.78
C PRO A 250 -7.75 14.92 -3.74
N ASP A 251 -7.81 14.46 -4.99
CA ASP A 251 -8.80 14.89 -5.98
C ASP A 251 -10.23 14.45 -5.61
N MET A 252 -10.34 13.39 -4.80
CA MET A 252 -11.58 12.77 -4.38
C MET A 252 -11.39 12.02 -3.06
N GLU A 253 -12.41 12.07 -2.20
CA GLU A 253 -12.49 11.23 -1.00
C GLU A 253 -13.61 10.20 -1.11
N CYS A 254 -13.30 8.96 -0.75
CA CYS A 254 -14.25 7.86 -0.66
C CYS A 254 -14.40 7.46 0.81
N ILE A 255 -15.61 7.62 1.37
CA ILE A 255 -15.88 7.39 2.79
C ILE A 255 -16.71 6.11 2.94
N CYS A 256 -16.11 5.07 3.51
CA CYS A 256 -16.74 3.77 3.78
C CYS A 256 -16.72 3.48 5.29
N LEU A 257 -17.60 4.17 6.03
CA LEU A 257 -17.80 4.01 7.48
C LEU A 257 -19.27 3.70 7.80
N GLY A 258 -19.54 3.20 8.99
CA GLY A 258 -20.87 2.81 9.44
C GLY A 258 -20.99 1.34 9.85
N GLN A 259 -20.07 0.47 9.40
CA GLN A 259 -20.07 -0.95 9.78
C GLN A 259 -19.94 -1.10 11.30
N ASN A 260 -19.00 -0.38 11.91
CA ASN A 260 -18.72 -0.45 13.35
C ASN A 260 -19.64 0.44 14.18
N ASP A 261 -20.23 1.47 13.56
CA ASP A 261 -21.29 2.27 14.17
C ASP A 261 -22.54 1.44 14.41
N GLY A 262 -22.88 0.54 13.48
CA GLY A 262 -24.07 -0.30 13.56
C GLY A 262 -25.35 0.53 13.50
N LEU A 263 -26.35 0.19 14.32
CA LEU A 263 -27.68 0.81 14.31
C LEU A 263 -27.79 1.99 15.31
N VAL A 264 -26.89 2.96 15.23
CA VAL A 264 -27.05 4.25 15.95
C VAL A 264 -28.22 5.03 15.36
N PRO A 265 -28.76 6.08 16.01
CA PRO A 265 -29.81 6.90 15.40
C PRO A 265 -29.37 7.47 14.04
N VAL A 266 -30.27 7.46 13.05
CA VAL A 266 -29.97 7.79 11.64
C VAL A 266 -29.43 9.21 11.55
N GLU A 267 -30.11 10.15 12.18
CA GLU A 267 -29.77 11.57 12.21
C GLU A 267 -28.39 11.81 12.84
N LYS A 268 -28.02 11.00 13.84
CA LYS A 268 -26.73 11.12 14.52
C LYS A 268 -25.59 10.74 13.58
N LEU A 269 -25.72 9.64 12.85
CA LEU A 269 -24.69 9.21 11.90
C LEU A 269 -24.66 10.08 10.63
N ALA A 270 -25.84 10.53 10.16
CA ALA A 270 -25.94 11.44 9.02
C ALA A 270 -25.25 12.78 9.30
N ASN A 271 -25.51 13.39 10.47
CA ASN A 271 -24.83 14.62 10.87
C ASN A 271 -23.31 14.44 10.98
N ALA A 272 -22.85 13.33 11.54
CA ALA A 272 -21.41 13.05 11.62
C ALA A 272 -20.76 12.92 10.22
N TYR A 273 -21.46 12.33 9.25
CA TYR A 273 -21.01 12.29 7.85
C TYR A 273 -20.96 13.68 7.21
N ILE A 274 -21.99 14.48 7.44
CA ILE A 274 -22.07 15.86 6.95
C ILE A 274 -20.92 16.70 7.51
N ASP A 275 -20.71 16.64 8.82
CA ASP A 275 -19.64 17.38 9.51
C ASP A 275 -18.25 16.97 8.98
N LEU A 276 -18.03 15.66 8.78
CA LEU A 276 -16.79 15.16 8.19
C LEU A 276 -16.57 15.73 6.79
N ILE A 277 -17.56 15.60 5.89
CA ILE A 277 -17.44 16.07 4.50
C ILE A 277 -17.20 17.58 4.46
N GLN A 278 -17.91 18.37 5.27
CA GLN A 278 -17.70 19.82 5.33
C GLN A 278 -16.30 20.19 5.85
N ALA A 279 -15.79 19.47 6.85
CA ALA A 279 -14.45 19.67 7.38
C ALA A 279 -13.37 19.31 6.34
N GLU A 280 -13.51 18.18 5.64
CA GLU A 280 -12.56 17.74 4.63
C GLU A 280 -12.57 18.66 3.40
N ALA A 281 -13.75 19.07 2.94
CA ALA A 281 -13.89 20.02 1.83
C ALA A 281 -13.13 21.34 2.11
N LYS A 282 -13.22 21.83 3.34
CA LYS A 282 -12.52 23.04 3.77
C LYS A 282 -11.01 22.84 3.90
N ASN A 283 -10.58 21.74 4.51
CA ASN A 283 -9.17 21.54 4.87
C ASN A 283 -8.31 21.06 3.70
N LYS A 284 -8.87 20.23 2.81
CA LYS A 284 -8.13 19.61 1.72
C LYS A 284 -8.48 20.16 0.34
N ARG A 285 -9.42 21.10 0.28
CA ARG A 285 -9.93 21.68 -0.99
C ARG A 285 -10.48 20.64 -1.96
N THR A 286 -10.88 19.48 -1.44
CA THR A 286 -11.53 18.43 -2.22
C THR A 286 -13.00 18.76 -2.38
N THR A 287 -13.53 18.62 -3.59
CA THR A 287 -14.94 18.89 -3.89
C THR A 287 -15.72 17.63 -4.26
N ASN A 288 -15.05 16.49 -4.43
CA ASN A 288 -15.66 15.21 -4.81
C ASN A 288 -15.65 14.24 -3.63
N PHE A 289 -16.83 13.83 -3.17
CA PHE A 289 -17.01 12.90 -2.07
C PHE A 289 -17.93 11.75 -2.47
N LEU A 290 -17.48 10.52 -2.26
CA LEU A 290 -18.29 9.32 -2.47
C LEU A 290 -18.53 8.61 -1.14
N CYS A 291 -19.76 8.65 -0.65
CA CYS A 291 -20.16 7.89 0.53
C CYS A 291 -20.53 6.46 0.11
N ILE A 292 -19.81 5.48 0.65
CA ILE A 292 -19.94 4.07 0.30
C ILE A 292 -20.64 3.34 1.44
N VAL A 293 -21.80 2.77 1.16
CA VAL A 293 -22.49 1.87 2.10
C VAL A 293 -21.66 0.61 2.31
N SER A 294 -21.46 0.22 3.57
CA SER A 294 -20.59 -0.91 3.93
C SER A 294 -20.91 -2.17 3.10
N PRO A 295 -19.92 -2.76 2.42
CA PRO A 295 -20.06 -4.02 1.68
C PRO A 295 -20.30 -5.23 2.60
N MET A 296 -19.94 -5.13 3.88
CA MET A 296 -20.13 -6.19 4.88
C MET A 296 -21.49 -6.12 5.57
N ALA A 297 -22.27 -5.06 5.35
CA ALA A 297 -23.52 -4.84 6.07
C ALA A 297 -24.51 -5.99 5.85
N SER A 298 -25.09 -6.49 6.95
CA SER A 298 -26.27 -7.35 6.89
C SER A 298 -27.45 -6.56 6.30
N ASP A 299 -28.52 -7.24 5.86
CA ASP A 299 -29.67 -6.56 5.23
C ASP A 299 -30.26 -5.45 6.12
N ARG A 300 -30.40 -5.74 7.43
CA ARG A 300 -30.87 -4.75 8.42
C ARG A 300 -29.94 -3.54 8.51
N LEU A 301 -28.62 -3.77 8.57
CA LEU A 301 -27.66 -2.68 8.63
C LEU A 301 -27.58 -1.91 7.30
N LYS A 302 -27.70 -2.60 6.17
CA LYS A 302 -27.69 -2.00 4.83
C LYS A 302 -28.88 -1.06 4.64
N GLN A 303 -30.08 -1.47 5.04
CA GLN A 303 -31.27 -0.62 5.05
C GLN A 303 -31.08 0.61 5.94
N HIS A 304 -30.53 0.41 7.15
CA HIS A 304 -30.25 1.50 8.08
C HIS A 304 -29.24 2.51 7.51
N LEU A 305 -28.10 2.04 7.00
CA LEU A 305 -27.11 2.91 6.35
C LEU A 305 -27.67 3.56 5.09
N GLY A 306 -28.56 2.91 4.34
CA GLY A 306 -29.28 3.52 3.22
C GLY A 306 -30.14 4.73 3.64
N ALA A 307 -30.79 4.66 4.81
CA ALA A 307 -31.53 5.79 5.37
C ALA A 307 -30.58 6.95 5.76
N VAL A 308 -29.45 6.64 6.37
CA VAL A 308 -28.39 7.62 6.70
C VAL A 308 -27.90 8.32 5.42
N MET A 309 -27.55 7.54 4.39
CA MET A 309 -27.05 8.11 3.13
C MET A 309 -28.10 8.94 2.39
N LYS A 310 -29.39 8.64 2.56
CA LYS A 310 -30.49 9.47 2.04
C LYS A 310 -30.51 10.85 2.70
N GLU A 311 -30.31 10.94 4.01
CA GLU A 311 -30.23 12.22 4.72
C GLU A 311 -28.99 13.02 4.30
N VAL A 312 -27.82 12.38 4.25
CA VAL A 312 -26.56 12.99 3.78
C VAL A 312 -26.73 13.54 2.36
N SER A 313 -27.27 12.74 1.44
CA SER A 313 -27.51 13.16 0.06
C SER A 313 -28.50 14.31 -0.03
N SER A 314 -29.58 14.29 0.77
CA SER A 314 -30.58 15.36 0.80
C SER A 314 -30.05 16.69 1.34
N PHE A 315 -29.08 16.64 2.24
CA PHE A 315 -28.38 17.82 2.74
C PHE A 315 -27.51 18.44 1.65
N PHE A 316 -26.65 17.64 1.01
CA PHE A 316 -25.72 18.14 -0.02
C PHE A 316 -26.38 18.42 -1.37
N SER A 317 -27.56 17.88 -1.68
CA SER A 317 -28.30 18.25 -2.90
C SER A 317 -28.67 19.74 -2.96
N ARG A 318 -28.65 20.42 -1.81
CA ARG A 318 -28.88 21.87 -1.69
C ARG A 318 -27.59 22.69 -1.82
N GLN A 319 -26.42 22.06 -1.77
CA GLN A 319 -25.09 22.70 -1.82
C GLN A 319 -24.41 22.39 -3.15
N LYS A 320 -24.49 23.32 -4.11
CA LYS A 320 -24.01 23.08 -5.48
C LYS A 320 -22.48 23.05 -5.61
N GLU A 321 -21.75 23.50 -4.59
CA GLU A 321 -20.27 23.59 -4.59
C GLU A 321 -19.60 22.24 -4.36
N LEU A 322 -20.28 21.29 -3.72
CA LEU A 322 -19.74 19.96 -3.44
C LEU A 322 -20.45 18.91 -4.30
N ASN A 323 -19.65 18.03 -4.90
CA ASN A 323 -20.11 16.86 -5.62
C ASN A 323 -20.11 15.66 -4.66
N VAL A 324 -21.23 15.45 -3.96
CA VAL A 324 -21.41 14.34 -3.02
C VAL A 324 -22.32 13.28 -3.63
N ALA A 325 -21.79 12.08 -3.81
CA ALA A 325 -22.53 10.93 -4.33
C ALA A 325 -22.58 9.80 -3.29
N VAL A 326 -23.56 8.91 -3.45
CA VAL A 326 -23.71 7.71 -2.63
C VAL A 326 -23.55 6.49 -3.52
N PHE A 327 -22.83 5.50 -3.03
CA PHE A 327 -22.68 4.21 -3.70
C PHE A 327 -23.00 3.05 -2.75
N GLN A 328 -23.71 2.07 -3.28
CA GLN A 328 -24.06 0.84 -2.58
C GLN A 328 -23.73 -0.37 -3.45
N PHE A 329 -22.95 -1.30 -2.91
CA PHE A 329 -22.64 -2.55 -3.59
C PHE A 329 -23.88 -3.41 -3.83
N SER A 330 -23.91 -4.11 -4.97
CA SER A 330 -25.03 -4.97 -5.38
C SER A 330 -25.33 -6.08 -4.37
N LYS A 331 -24.31 -6.62 -3.70
CA LYS A 331 -24.44 -7.69 -2.71
C LYS A 331 -23.57 -7.46 -1.47
N ARG A 332 -23.70 -8.36 -0.50
CA ARG A 332 -22.84 -8.42 0.68
C ARG A 332 -21.58 -9.23 0.35
N TYR A 333 -20.44 -8.77 0.87
CA TYR A 333 -19.13 -9.40 0.73
C TYR A 333 -18.57 -9.72 2.12
N SER A 334 -18.31 -10.99 2.40
CA SER A 334 -17.98 -11.44 3.77
C SER A 334 -17.35 -12.83 3.85
N SER A 335 -16.67 -13.29 2.79
CA SER A 335 -16.19 -14.68 2.69
C SER A 335 -14.75 -14.91 3.17
N GLY A 336 -14.11 -13.86 3.69
CA GLY A 336 -12.77 -13.86 4.30
C GLY A 336 -12.79 -14.02 5.81
N CYS A 337 -11.64 -13.78 6.45
CA CYS A 337 -11.51 -14.00 7.89
C CYS A 337 -12.32 -13.00 8.71
N ASP A 338 -12.89 -13.46 9.82
CA ASP A 338 -13.77 -12.67 10.68
C ASP A 338 -14.91 -11.99 9.91
N THR A 339 -15.41 -12.66 8.87
CA THR A 339 -16.46 -12.19 7.95
C THR A 339 -16.08 -10.97 7.09
N HIS A 340 -14.79 -10.67 6.92
CA HIS A 340 -14.32 -9.64 6.00
C HIS A 340 -14.39 -10.10 4.54
N PRO A 341 -14.28 -9.20 3.54
CA PRO A 341 -14.15 -9.60 2.15
C PRO A 341 -12.82 -10.31 1.85
N THR A 342 -12.85 -11.37 1.05
CA THR A 342 -11.64 -11.96 0.48
C THR A 342 -10.97 -11.02 -0.53
N LYS A 343 -9.73 -11.30 -0.91
CA LYS A 343 -9.04 -10.64 -2.04
C LYS A 343 -9.85 -10.70 -3.33
N HIS A 344 -10.49 -11.84 -3.61
CA HIS A 344 -11.36 -11.96 -4.78
C HIS A 344 -12.60 -11.06 -4.67
N GLU A 345 -13.24 -11.01 -3.51
CA GLU A 345 -14.38 -10.12 -3.28
C GLU A 345 -13.98 -8.64 -3.37
N HIS A 346 -12.80 -8.24 -2.87
CA HIS A 346 -12.28 -6.90 -3.09
C HIS A 346 -12.08 -6.55 -4.57
N GLN A 347 -11.71 -7.52 -5.41
CA GLN A 347 -11.63 -7.30 -6.86
C GLN A 347 -13.01 -7.08 -7.48
N LEU A 348 -14.03 -7.83 -7.05
CA LEU A 348 -15.42 -7.64 -7.47
C LEU A 348 -15.95 -6.27 -7.01
N MET A 349 -15.71 -5.90 -5.75
CA MET A 349 -16.02 -4.57 -5.22
C MET A 349 -15.35 -3.47 -6.06
N ALA A 350 -14.07 -3.63 -6.41
CA ALA A 350 -13.35 -2.68 -7.26
C ALA A 350 -13.81 -2.69 -8.73
N GLN A 351 -14.54 -3.71 -9.19
CA GLN A 351 -15.19 -3.71 -10.51
C GLN A 351 -16.47 -2.88 -10.47
N GLU A 352 -17.30 -3.05 -9.43
CA GLU A 352 -18.53 -2.28 -9.27
C GLU A 352 -18.27 -0.80 -8.95
N LEU A 353 -17.24 -0.50 -8.15
CA LEU A 353 -16.93 0.86 -7.72
C LEU A 353 -16.25 1.70 -8.81
N PHE A 354 -15.48 1.05 -9.70
CA PHE A 354 -14.65 1.73 -10.69
C PHE A 354 -15.41 2.71 -11.61
N PRO A 355 -16.57 2.36 -12.21
CA PRO A 355 -17.29 3.27 -13.09
C PRO A 355 -17.69 4.58 -12.41
N VAL A 356 -18.15 4.51 -11.16
CA VAL A 356 -18.62 5.68 -10.41
C VAL A 356 -17.44 6.57 -10.01
N VAL A 357 -16.37 5.98 -9.47
CA VAL A 357 -15.15 6.73 -9.14
C VAL A 357 -14.54 7.36 -10.38
N LYS A 358 -14.45 6.62 -11.50
CA LYS A 358 -13.96 7.16 -12.77
C LYS A 358 -14.80 8.35 -13.23
N SER A 359 -16.13 8.23 -13.19
CA SER A 359 -17.02 9.31 -13.59
C SER A 359 -16.79 10.55 -12.75
N MET A 360 -16.81 10.43 -11.42
CA MET A 360 -16.64 11.57 -10.52
C MET A 360 -15.27 12.22 -10.61
N LEU A 361 -14.21 11.42 -10.81
CA LEU A 361 -12.84 11.93 -10.91
C LEU A 361 -12.58 12.68 -12.23
N MET A 362 -13.31 12.30 -13.29
CA MET A 362 -13.16 12.88 -14.64
C MET A 362 -14.15 14.01 -14.91
N ASP A 363 -15.24 14.11 -14.13
CA ASP A 363 -16.24 15.16 -14.24
C ASP A 363 -15.65 16.49 -13.77
N ARG A 364 -14.94 17.16 -14.69
CA ARG A 364 -14.59 18.56 -14.53
C ARG A 364 -15.88 19.36 -14.70
N LYS A 365 -16.61 19.59 -13.61
CA LYS A 365 -17.30 20.87 -13.52
C LYS A 365 -16.21 21.93 -13.61
N SER A 366 -16.06 22.49 -14.81
CA SER A 366 -15.24 23.66 -15.08
C SER A 366 -15.61 24.72 -14.04
N LEU A 367 -14.71 24.93 -13.07
CA LEU A 367 -14.69 26.15 -12.28
C LEU A 367 -14.37 27.32 -13.20
#